data_AF-A0A1L5PD45-F1
#
_entry.id   AF-A0A1L5PD45-F1
#
_cell.length_a   1.000
_cell.length_b   1.000
_cell.length_c   1.000
_cell.angle_alpha   90.00
_cell.angle_beta   90.00
_cell.angle_gamma   90.00
#
_symmetry.space_group_name_H-M   'P 1'
#
loop_
_entity.id
_entity.type
_entity.pdbx_description
1 polymer ?
#
loop_
_entity_poly.entity_id
_entity_poly.type
_entity_poly.pdbx_seq_one_letter_code
_entity_poly.pdbx_strand_id
1 'polypeptide(L)'
;MPSETLMRVSPFLLDFGVTRVARHTGLDRIGIPVWCAYSPNARSIVVAQGKGLTDDDAKVSAVMEALERAVAGNPSVNTVRTSARRLQESGYMVEKLNCLIGRHKNDIGDDEGIEWALGRELLSGTEIYIPFEAAILDRTRDCRFWMSSDGLACGNTLEEAILHGILERIERDAHVLWQIGNDKDRYSRCIDPRGLQDPALDQLIEKIETAGLVLRLFDMMSDIAIPCFTAILAPGEIHGAADVRFVEVTAGNGAHPSPVRAAIRAVTEAVQSRLTYISGARDDILPETYHAPLPLQTRTAFQAVPAMPAAIAPAFPQSLSQHLHHTLGALREKQIDKVIVLALSDPALPFSVTKIFIPALENPPGGRARRFGNRAVSKAIMS
;
A
#
# COMPACT_ATOMS: atom_id res chain seq x y z
N MET A 1 -8.20 20.08 -4.74
CA MET A 1 -8.58 19.88 -3.32
C MET A 1 -9.36 18.57 -3.15
N PRO A 2 -9.38 17.94 -1.96
CA PRO A 2 -10.18 16.74 -1.71
C PRO A 2 -11.68 16.92 -2.02
N SER A 3 -12.26 18.05 -1.62
CA SER A 3 -13.67 18.38 -1.90
C SER A 3 -14.01 18.41 -3.41
N GLU A 4 -13.13 18.98 -4.23
CA GLU A 4 -13.26 18.96 -5.70
C GLU A 4 -13.19 17.53 -6.26
N THR A 5 -12.33 16.70 -5.70
CA THR A 5 -12.23 15.29 -6.07
C THR A 5 -13.54 14.57 -5.78
N LEU A 6 -14.12 14.76 -4.57
CA LEU A 6 -15.44 14.20 -4.23
C LEU A 6 -16.51 14.66 -5.22
N MET A 7 -16.58 15.95 -5.54
CA MET A 7 -17.58 16.47 -6.48
C MET A 7 -17.47 15.79 -7.85
N ARG A 8 -16.25 15.56 -8.35
CA ARG A 8 -16.03 14.90 -9.65
C ARG A 8 -16.44 13.43 -9.67
N VAL A 9 -16.12 12.69 -8.61
CA VAL A 9 -16.33 11.23 -8.59
C VAL A 9 -17.68 10.80 -8.03
N SER A 10 -18.34 11.65 -7.23
CA SER A 10 -19.64 11.34 -6.61
C SER A 10 -20.72 10.86 -7.58
N PRO A 11 -20.86 11.43 -8.81
CA PRO A 11 -21.85 10.95 -9.77
C PRO A 11 -21.65 9.49 -10.22
N PHE A 12 -20.43 8.96 -10.12
CA PHE A 12 -20.06 7.63 -10.63
C PHE A 12 -20.16 6.53 -9.57
N LEU A 13 -20.35 6.88 -8.29
CA LEU A 13 -20.24 5.93 -7.18
C LEU A 13 -21.20 4.73 -7.31
N LEU A 14 -22.46 5.00 -7.66
CA LEU A 14 -23.46 3.95 -7.84
C LEU A 14 -23.12 3.01 -9.01
N ASP A 15 -22.60 3.56 -10.11
CA ASP A 15 -22.20 2.78 -11.29
C ASP A 15 -21.04 1.82 -10.99
N PHE A 16 -20.15 2.22 -10.06
CA PHE A 16 -19.07 1.37 -9.53
C PHE A 16 -19.48 0.55 -8.29
N GLY A 17 -20.78 0.50 -7.98
CA GLY A 17 -21.33 -0.33 -6.91
C GLY A 17 -21.15 0.20 -5.49
N VAL A 18 -20.66 1.43 -5.32
CA VAL A 18 -20.54 2.08 -4.00
C VAL A 18 -21.91 2.60 -3.57
N THR A 19 -22.51 1.93 -2.59
CA THR A 19 -23.89 2.19 -2.13
C THR A 19 -23.96 3.12 -0.91
N ARG A 20 -22.87 3.21 -0.14
CA ARG A 20 -22.81 4.00 1.09
C ARG A 20 -21.40 4.48 1.35
N VAL A 21 -21.28 5.72 1.83
CA VAL A 21 -20.03 6.30 2.34
C VAL A 21 -20.32 6.83 3.75
N ALA A 22 -19.67 6.26 4.77
CA ALA A 22 -20.00 6.52 6.17
C ALA A 22 -18.76 6.91 6.99
N ARG A 23 -18.94 7.84 7.92
CA ARG A 23 -17.91 8.28 8.84
C ARG A 23 -17.78 7.29 10.00
N HIS A 24 -16.61 6.68 10.15
CA HIS A 24 -16.33 5.72 11.23
C HIS A 24 -15.54 6.33 12.39
N THR A 25 -15.03 7.55 12.25
CA THR A 25 -14.26 8.28 13.26
C THR A 25 -14.84 8.19 14.68
N GLY A 26 -16.16 8.26 14.81
CA GLY A 26 -16.84 8.26 16.12
C GLY A 26 -16.92 6.91 16.83
N LEU A 27 -16.47 5.82 16.19
CA LEU A 27 -16.38 4.50 16.83
C LEU A 27 -15.12 4.35 17.71
N ASP A 28 -14.10 5.18 17.49
CA ASP A 28 -12.89 5.24 18.33
C ASP A 28 -12.83 6.58 19.08
N ARG A 29 -12.07 6.62 20.17
CA ARG A 29 -11.90 7.80 21.03
C ARG A 29 -10.77 8.74 20.62
N ILE A 30 -10.00 8.38 19.58
CA ILE A 30 -8.85 9.18 19.09
C ILE A 30 -9.30 10.46 18.38
N GLY A 31 -10.41 10.43 17.64
CA GLY A 31 -10.89 11.60 16.90
C GLY A 31 -10.04 11.99 15.68
N ILE A 32 -9.28 11.05 15.11
CA ILE A 32 -8.62 11.19 13.81
C ILE A 32 -9.56 10.66 12.70
N PRO A 33 -9.80 11.43 11.62
CA PRO A 33 -10.79 11.07 10.61
C PRO A 33 -10.55 9.74 9.89
N VAL A 34 -11.59 8.89 9.89
CA VAL A 34 -11.65 7.65 9.11
C VAL A 34 -13.06 7.46 8.55
N TRP A 35 -13.13 7.14 7.26
CA TRP A 35 -14.38 6.88 6.54
C TRP A 35 -14.34 5.50 5.89
N CYS A 36 -15.52 4.98 5.54
CA CYS A 36 -15.67 3.73 4.84
C CYS A 36 -16.62 3.88 3.66
N ALA A 37 -16.27 3.29 2.53
CA ALA A 37 -17.12 3.16 1.35
C ALA A 37 -17.50 1.68 1.17
N TYR A 38 -18.79 1.42 0.93
CA TYR A 38 -19.37 0.09 0.93
C TYR A 38 -19.83 -0.29 -0.48
N SER A 39 -19.27 -1.39 -0.99
CA SER A 39 -19.60 -1.99 -2.27
C SER A 39 -20.05 -3.45 -2.07
N PRO A 40 -21.34 -3.69 -1.74
CA PRO A 40 -21.85 -5.00 -1.33
C PRO A 40 -21.57 -6.15 -2.31
N ASN A 41 -21.53 -5.86 -3.61
CA ASN A 41 -21.28 -6.84 -4.66
C ASN A 41 -19.83 -6.81 -5.18
N ALA A 42 -18.90 -6.25 -4.41
CA ALA A 42 -17.49 -6.22 -4.79
C ALA A 42 -16.93 -7.65 -4.92
N ARG A 43 -16.13 -7.87 -5.95
CA ARG A 43 -15.52 -9.18 -6.26
C ARG A 43 -14.28 -9.49 -5.42
N SER A 44 -13.87 -8.59 -4.53
CA SER A 44 -12.67 -8.75 -3.69
C SER A 44 -12.96 -8.44 -2.22
N ILE A 45 -13.07 -7.17 -1.86
CA ILE A 45 -13.41 -6.72 -0.50
C ILE A 45 -14.56 -5.70 -0.58
N VAL A 46 -15.54 -5.85 0.31
CA VAL A 46 -16.78 -5.05 0.30
C VAL A 46 -16.57 -3.65 0.88
N VAL A 47 -15.65 -3.51 1.83
CA VAL A 47 -15.43 -2.26 2.56
C VAL A 47 -14.05 -1.70 2.21
N ALA A 48 -14.02 -0.56 1.53
CA ALA A 48 -12.83 0.26 1.39
C ALA A 48 -12.80 1.29 2.52
N GLN A 49 -11.63 1.50 3.12
CA GLN A 49 -11.46 2.44 4.22
C GLN A 49 -10.54 3.57 3.81
N GLY A 50 -10.83 4.76 4.30
CA GLY A 50 -10.05 5.94 4.00
C GLY A 50 -9.68 6.70 5.24
N LYS A 51 -8.54 7.35 5.18
CA LYS A 51 -7.94 8.08 6.29
C LYS A 51 -7.38 9.42 5.83
N GLY A 52 -7.19 10.34 6.76
CA GLY A 52 -6.68 11.67 6.44
C GLY A 52 -6.61 12.60 7.64
N LEU A 53 -6.10 13.80 7.41
CA LEU A 53 -6.03 14.85 8.43
C LEU A 53 -7.41 15.47 8.69
N THR A 54 -8.23 15.57 7.64
CA THR A 54 -9.60 16.08 7.69
C THR A 54 -10.62 15.02 7.29
N ASP A 55 -11.89 15.28 7.57
CA ASP A 55 -13.00 14.43 7.14
C ASP A 55 -13.10 14.33 5.61
N ASP A 56 -12.81 15.41 4.87
CA ASP A 56 -12.80 15.39 3.41
C ASP A 56 -11.66 14.52 2.85
N ASP A 57 -10.46 14.60 3.44
CA ASP A 57 -9.32 13.74 3.04
C ASP A 57 -9.67 12.25 3.22
N ALA A 58 -10.18 11.90 4.40
CA ALA A 58 -10.53 10.53 4.72
C ALA A 58 -11.67 10.00 3.86
N LYS A 59 -12.68 10.85 3.59
CA LYS A 59 -13.81 10.49 2.73
C LYS A 59 -13.37 10.28 1.27
N VAL A 60 -12.53 11.15 0.72
CA VAL A 60 -11.93 10.95 -0.61
C VAL A 60 -11.13 9.67 -0.65
N SER A 61 -10.27 9.43 0.34
CA SER A 61 -9.45 8.22 0.40
C SER A 61 -10.31 6.95 0.35
N ALA A 62 -11.43 6.91 1.08
CA ALA A 62 -12.31 5.74 1.11
C ALA A 62 -13.01 5.53 -0.25
N VAL A 63 -13.48 6.61 -0.85
CA VAL A 63 -14.16 6.60 -2.15
C VAL A 63 -13.20 6.20 -3.27
N MET A 64 -12.02 6.78 -3.31
CA MET A 64 -11.02 6.51 -4.35
C MET A 64 -10.51 5.06 -4.25
N GLU A 65 -10.31 4.52 -3.04
CA GLU A 65 -9.98 3.09 -2.88
C GLU A 65 -11.12 2.17 -3.34
N ALA A 66 -12.40 2.54 -3.10
CA ALA A 66 -13.52 1.74 -3.59
C ALA A 66 -13.59 1.73 -5.13
N LEU A 67 -13.40 2.89 -5.77
CA LEU A 67 -13.35 3.02 -7.23
C LEU A 67 -12.17 2.25 -7.83
N GLU A 68 -11.01 2.34 -7.20
CA GLU A 68 -9.81 1.59 -7.55
C GLU A 68 -10.09 0.09 -7.63
N ARG A 69 -10.67 -0.48 -6.57
CA ARG A 69 -10.99 -1.90 -6.48
C ARG A 69 -12.06 -2.31 -7.48
N ALA A 70 -13.07 -1.46 -7.71
CA ALA A 70 -14.13 -1.71 -8.68
C ALA A 70 -13.57 -1.78 -10.12
N VAL A 71 -12.69 -0.83 -10.50
CA VAL A 71 -12.01 -0.84 -11.79
C VAL A 71 -11.08 -2.05 -11.92
N ALA A 72 -10.32 -2.40 -10.89
CA ALA A 72 -9.45 -3.58 -10.95
C ALA A 72 -10.21 -4.91 -11.06
N GLY A 73 -11.46 -4.96 -10.58
CA GLY A 73 -12.35 -6.11 -10.76
C GLY A 73 -12.92 -6.22 -12.18
N ASN A 74 -12.93 -5.14 -12.96
CA ASN A 74 -13.38 -5.11 -14.35
C ASN A 74 -12.59 -4.06 -15.17
N PRO A 75 -11.30 -4.31 -15.49
CA PRO A 75 -10.46 -3.31 -16.14
C PRO A 75 -10.88 -3.01 -17.59
N SER A 76 -10.77 -1.75 -17.99
CA SER A 76 -10.96 -1.30 -19.38
C SER A 76 -9.63 -1.37 -20.15
N VAL A 77 -9.18 -2.59 -20.43
CA VAL A 77 -7.87 -2.85 -21.06
C VAL A 77 -8.05 -3.73 -22.30
N ASN A 78 -7.47 -3.31 -23.43
CA ASN A 78 -7.41 -4.16 -24.61
C ASN A 78 -6.36 -5.27 -24.42
N THR A 79 -6.74 -6.50 -24.70
CA THR A 79 -5.86 -7.67 -24.61
C THR A 79 -5.60 -8.28 -25.98
N VAL A 80 -4.46 -8.95 -26.10
CA VAL A 80 -4.15 -9.82 -27.25
C VAL A 80 -3.87 -11.24 -26.76
N ARG A 81 -4.52 -12.24 -27.37
CA ARG A 81 -4.27 -13.64 -27.05
C ARG A 81 -3.15 -14.21 -27.92
N THR A 82 -1.97 -14.43 -27.33
CA THR A 82 -0.78 -14.92 -28.04
C THR A 82 0.23 -15.50 -27.05
N SER A 83 1.40 -15.92 -27.54
CA SER A 83 2.50 -16.43 -26.71
C SER A 83 3.59 -15.39 -26.50
N ALA A 84 4.37 -15.54 -25.41
CA ALA A 84 5.52 -14.68 -25.14
C ALA A 84 6.53 -14.69 -26.29
N ARG A 85 6.80 -15.88 -26.85
CA ARG A 85 7.72 -16.05 -27.99
C ARG A 85 7.30 -15.19 -29.19
N ARG A 86 6.02 -15.23 -29.58
CA ARG A 86 5.53 -14.46 -30.75
C ARG A 86 5.61 -12.95 -30.54
N LEU A 87 5.35 -12.47 -29.31
CA LEU A 87 5.51 -11.06 -28.97
C LEU A 87 6.98 -10.62 -29.08
N GLN A 88 7.89 -11.44 -28.57
CA GLN A 88 9.34 -11.19 -28.66
C GLN A 88 9.85 -11.24 -30.11
N GLU A 89 9.40 -12.21 -30.90
CA GLU A 89 9.71 -12.31 -32.34
C GLU A 89 9.18 -11.10 -33.13
N SER A 90 8.11 -10.47 -32.64
CA SER A 90 7.56 -9.22 -33.19
C SER A 90 8.27 -7.96 -32.67
N GLY A 91 9.32 -8.11 -31.87
CA GLY A 91 10.14 -7.01 -31.35
C GLY A 91 9.63 -6.36 -30.06
N TYR A 92 8.59 -6.91 -29.41
CA TYR A 92 8.07 -6.35 -28.16
C TYR A 92 8.80 -6.89 -26.93
N MET A 93 8.92 -6.03 -25.92
CA MET A 93 9.34 -6.46 -24.58
C MET A 93 8.21 -7.25 -23.91
N VAL A 94 8.59 -8.29 -23.15
CA VAL A 94 7.66 -9.15 -22.41
C VAL A 94 8.15 -9.32 -20.97
N GLU A 95 7.25 -9.15 -20.02
CA GLU A 95 7.47 -9.51 -18.61
C GLU A 95 6.39 -10.48 -18.15
N LYS A 96 6.78 -11.72 -17.82
CA LYS A 96 5.84 -12.80 -17.42
C LYS A 96 5.33 -12.67 -15.99
N LEU A 97 5.96 -11.82 -15.17
CA LEU A 97 5.61 -11.62 -13.76
C LEU A 97 5.63 -12.93 -12.95
N ASN A 98 6.64 -13.78 -13.20
CA ASN A 98 6.78 -15.07 -12.50
C ASN A 98 6.87 -14.91 -10.96
N CYS A 99 7.32 -13.75 -10.49
CA CYS A 99 7.35 -13.42 -9.06
C CYS A 99 5.95 -13.35 -8.44
N LEU A 100 4.89 -13.20 -9.22
CA LEU A 100 3.50 -13.12 -8.78
C LEU A 100 2.70 -14.41 -8.99
N ILE A 101 3.30 -15.48 -9.51
CA ILE A 101 2.60 -16.76 -9.71
C ILE A 101 2.07 -17.29 -8.38
N GLY A 102 0.79 -17.68 -8.38
CA GLY A 102 0.10 -18.22 -7.22
C GLY A 102 0.66 -19.55 -6.77
N ARG A 103 0.49 -19.89 -5.49
CA ARG A 103 0.92 -21.18 -4.95
C ARG A 103 0.23 -22.32 -5.72
N HIS A 104 0.99 -23.37 -6.03
CA HIS A 104 0.54 -24.52 -6.82
C HIS A 104 0.13 -24.20 -8.28
N LYS A 105 0.49 -23.02 -8.80
CA LYS A 105 0.34 -22.66 -10.21
C LYS A 105 1.68 -22.76 -10.92
N ASN A 106 1.64 -22.99 -12.23
CA ASN A 106 2.82 -23.09 -13.08
C ASN A 106 3.20 -21.72 -13.67
N ASP A 107 4.49 -21.52 -13.91
CA ASP A 107 4.97 -20.37 -14.69
C ASP A 107 4.44 -20.43 -16.13
N ILE A 108 4.40 -19.27 -16.80
CA ILE A 108 3.96 -19.17 -18.19
C ILE A 108 5.02 -19.73 -19.13
N GLY A 109 4.63 -20.73 -19.94
CA GLY A 109 5.47 -21.27 -21.02
C GLY A 109 5.69 -20.26 -22.15
N ASP A 110 6.83 -20.34 -22.84
CA ASP A 110 7.15 -19.40 -23.95
C ASP A 110 6.16 -19.46 -25.11
N ASP A 111 5.62 -20.65 -25.36
CA ASP A 111 4.70 -20.96 -26.46
C ASP A 111 3.23 -21.00 -26.02
N GLU A 112 2.96 -20.73 -24.74
CA GLU A 112 1.61 -20.77 -24.19
C GLU A 112 0.79 -19.55 -24.62
N GLY A 113 -0.40 -19.79 -25.20
CA GLY A 113 -1.33 -18.75 -25.61
C GLY A 113 -2.20 -18.23 -24.47
N ILE A 114 -1.85 -17.07 -23.92
CA ILE A 114 -2.60 -16.37 -22.85
C ILE A 114 -3.00 -14.94 -23.29
N GLU A 115 -3.78 -14.26 -22.47
CA GLU A 115 -4.11 -12.84 -22.67
C GLU A 115 -3.01 -11.93 -22.15
N TRP A 116 -2.48 -11.10 -23.04
CA TRP A 116 -1.46 -10.09 -22.74
C TRP A 116 -2.06 -8.69 -22.84
N ALA A 117 -1.69 -7.82 -21.92
CA ALA A 117 -2.01 -6.40 -21.93
C ALA A 117 -0.75 -5.57 -22.21
N LEU A 118 -0.91 -4.51 -22.98
CA LEU A 118 0.17 -3.57 -23.30
C LEU A 118 0.28 -2.53 -22.18
N GLY A 119 1.39 -2.57 -21.44
CA GLY A 119 1.78 -1.57 -20.46
C GLY A 119 2.95 -0.73 -20.95
N ARG A 120 3.47 0.11 -20.04
CA ARG A 120 4.65 0.94 -20.29
C ARG A 120 5.68 0.71 -19.20
N GLU A 121 6.94 0.52 -19.60
CA GLU A 121 8.08 0.51 -18.69
C GLU A 121 8.54 1.97 -18.50
N LEU A 122 8.49 2.49 -17.28
CA LEU A 122 8.62 3.91 -16.97
C LEU A 122 10.06 4.42 -17.00
N LEU A 123 11.07 3.56 -16.80
CA LEU A 123 12.47 3.98 -16.75
C LEU A 123 13.07 4.20 -18.14
N SER A 124 12.68 3.35 -19.11
CA SER A 124 13.08 3.38 -20.52
C SER A 124 12.04 4.07 -21.41
N GLY A 125 10.79 4.16 -20.93
CA GLY A 125 9.66 4.70 -21.69
C GLY A 125 9.09 3.75 -22.74
N THR A 126 9.58 2.50 -22.81
CA THR A 126 9.21 1.52 -23.82
C THR A 126 7.88 0.81 -23.54
N GLU A 127 7.25 0.31 -24.59
CA GLU A 127 6.09 -0.57 -24.50
C GLU A 127 6.49 -1.97 -24.04
N ILE A 128 5.68 -2.57 -23.17
CA ILE A 128 5.94 -3.90 -22.60
C ILE A 128 4.65 -4.68 -22.41
N TYR A 129 4.62 -5.92 -22.85
CA TYR A 129 3.48 -6.81 -22.61
C TYR A 129 3.62 -7.53 -21.28
N ILE A 130 2.52 -7.58 -20.54
CA ILE A 130 2.37 -8.33 -19.29
C ILE A 130 1.11 -9.21 -19.34
N PRO A 131 1.05 -10.32 -18.58
CA PRO A 131 -0.16 -11.13 -18.45
C PRO A 131 -1.30 -10.29 -17.88
N PHE A 132 -2.41 -10.17 -18.61
CA PHE A 132 -3.55 -9.36 -18.18
C PHE A 132 -4.12 -9.86 -16.85
N GLU A 133 -4.16 -11.18 -16.67
CA GLU A 133 -4.66 -11.85 -15.47
C GLU A 133 -3.93 -11.40 -14.18
N ALA A 134 -2.66 -10.97 -14.27
CA ALA A 134 -1.89 -10.49 -13.12
C ALA A 134 -2.37 -9.12 -12.59
N ALA A 135 -3.16 -8.38 -13.37
CA ALA A 135 -3.70 -7.07 -12.99
C ALA A 135 -5.13 -7.14 -12.42
N ILE A 136 -5.81 -8.28 -12.55
CA ILE A 136 -7.21 -8.42 -12.17
C ILE A 136 -7.35 -8.61 -10.65
N LEU A 137 -8.31 -7.90 -10.06
CA LEU A 137 -8.70 -8.05 -8.65
C LEU A 137 -10.13 -8.60 -8.54
N ASP A 138 -10.29 -9.89 -8.89
CA ASP A 138 -11.56 -10.61 -8.87
C ASP A 138 -11.39 -11.96 -8.16
N ARG A 139 -11.60 -11.98 -6.84
CA ARG A 139 -11.44 -13.17 -6.00
C ARG A 139 -12.56 -14.21 -6.19
N THR A 140 -13.51 -13.99 -7.09
CA THR A 140 -14.54 -14.98 -7.45
C THR A 140 -14.05 -16.01 -8.47
N ARG A 141 -12.84 -15.80 -9.03
CA ARG A 141 -12.26 -16.60 -10.11
C ARG A 141 -11.02 -17.34 -9.63
N ASP A 142 -10.78 -18.52 -10.22
CA ASP A 142 -9.45 -19.14 -10.12
C ASP A 142 -8.45 -18.33 -10.93
N CYS A 143 -7.28 -18.08 -10.36
CA CYS A 143 -6.26 -17.21 -10.95
C CYS A 143 -4.90 -17.89 -10.95
N ARG A 144 -4.17 -17.80 -12.06
CA ARG A 144 -2.76 -18.21 -12.09
C ARG A 144 -1.88 -17.35 -11.20
N PHE A 145 -2.21 -16.08 -11.07
CA PHE A 145 -1.45 -15.10 -10.30
C PHE A 145 -2.02 -14.95 -8.89
N TRP A 146 -1.15 -14.59 -7.96
CA TRP A 146 -1.57 -14.17 -6.64
C TRP A 146 -2.31 -12.82 -6.74
N MET A 147 -3.62 -12.88 -6.49
CA MET A 147 -4.48 -11.69 -6.50
C MET A 147 -4.25 -10.83 -5.27
N SER A 148 -3.58 -9.69 -5.47
CA SER A 148 -3.31 -8.67 -4.46
C SER A 148 -3.66 -7.28 -4.99
N SER A 149 -4.04 -6.37 -4.09
CA SER A 149 -4.16 -4.95 -4.41
C SER A 149 -2.78 -4.25 -4.48
N ASP A 150 -1.67 -4.90 -4.14
CA ASP A 150 -0.35 -4.24 -4.11
C ASP A 150 0.02 -3.56 -5.44
N GLY A 151 0.40 -2.29 -5.38
CA GLY A 151 0.70 -1.45 -6.54
C GLY A 151 -0.54 -1.02 -7.33
N LEU A 152 -1.75 -1.35 -6.88
CA LEU A 152 -2.97 -0.77 -7.40
C LEU A 152 -3.12 0.63 -6.81
N ALA A 153 -3.47 1.60 -7.64
CA ALA A 153 -3.58 2.98 -7.20
C ALA A 153 -4.61 3.74 -8.02
N CYS A 154 -5.38 4.58 -7.33
CA CYS A 154 -6.25 5.58 -7.94
C CYS A 154 -5.76 7.00 -7.69
N GLY A 155 -5.96 7.88 -8.66
CA GLY A 155 -5.60 9.29 -8.60
C GLY A 155 -6.50 10.15 -9.49
N ASN A 156 -6.46 11.46 -9.30
CA ASN A 156 -7.17 12.42 -10.17
C ASN A 156 -6.58 12.47 -11.57
N THR A 157 -5.30 12.13 -11.68
CA THR A 157 -4.58 12.02 -12.95
C THR A 157 -3.84 10.69 -13.00
N LEU A 158 -3.45 10.27 -14.20
CA LEU A 158 -2.62 9.09 -14.40
C LEU A 158 -1.28 9.21 -13.67
N GLU A 159 -0.67 10.39 -13.67
CA GLU A 159 0.60 10.65 -12.97
C GLU A 159 0.47 10.47 -11.45
N GLU A 160 -0.65 10.92 -10.87
CA GLU A 160 -0.92 10.78 -9.43
C GLU A 160 -1.10 9.31 -9.05
N ALA A 161 -1.88 8.56 -9.84
CA ALA A 161 -2.06 7.12 -9.67
C ALA A 161 -0.72 6.37 -9.79
N ILE A 162 0.11 6.71 -10.79
CA ILE A 162 1.44 6.11 -10.97
C ILE A 162 2.33 6.36 -9.74
N LEU A 163 2.46 7.62 -9.29
CA LEU A 163 3.29 7.93 -8.14
C LEU A 163 2.81 7.15 -6.91
N HIS A 164 1.50 7.15 -6.65
CA HIS A 164 0.95 6.47 -5.48
C HIS A 164 1.22 4.96 -5.52
N GLY A 165 1.02 4.32 -6.68
CA GLY A 165 1.29 2.88 -6.84
C GLY A 165 2.77 2.53 -6.71
N ILE A 166 3.69 3.37 -7.19
CA ILE A 166 5.14 3.17 -7.00
C ILE A 166 5.50 3.30 -5.52
N LEU A 167 5.01 4.33 -4.84
CA LEU A 167 5.29 4.54 -3.41
C LEU A 167 4.75 3.38 -2.57
N GLU A 168 3.58 2.85 -2.87
CA GLU A 168 3.07 1.65 -2.20
C GLU A 168 4.01 0.45 -2.45
N ARG A 169 4.47 0.23 -3.68
CA ARG A 169 5.41 -0.87 -3.95
C ARG A 169 6.72 -0.75 -3.17
N ILE A 170 7.25 0.46 -3.03
CA ILE A 170 8.44 0.74 -2.21
C ILE A 170 8.15 0.52 -0.73
N GLU A 171 6.99 0.95 -0.23
CA GLU A 171 6.57 0.75 1.15
C GLU A 171 6.51 -0.74 1.52
N ARG A 172 5.87 -1.56 0.66
CA ARG A 172 5.76 -3.01 0.88
C ARG A 172 7.12 -3.69 0.85
N ASP A 173 8.02 -3.26 -0.05
CA ASP A 173 9.40 -3.74 -0.10
C ASP A 173 10.15 -3.44 1.19
N ALA A 174 10.15 -2.16 1.58
CA ALA A 174 10.80 -1.68 2.80
C ALA A 174 10.28 -2.42 4.04
N HIS A 175 8.97 -2.62 4.15
CA HIS A 175 8.36 -3.35 5.26
C HIS A 175 8.82 -4.81 5.30
N VAL A 176 8.86 -5.53 4.17
CA VAL A 176 9.35 -6.91 4.11
C VAL A 176 10.83 -6.99 4.53
N LEU A 177 11.68 -6.11 4.01
CA LEU A 177 13.11 -6.06 4.36
C LEU A 177 13.33 -5.72 5.83
N TRP A 178 12.50 -4.83 6.39
CA TRP A 178 12.54 -4.49 7.81
C TRP A 178 12.14 -5.67 8.70
N GLN A 179 11.13 -6.45 8.33
CA GLN A 179 10.70 -7.65 9.08
C GLN A 179 11.73 -8.79 9.04
N ILE A 180 12.56 -8.87 7.99
CA ILE A 180 13.65 -9.84 7.88
C ILE A 180 14.85 -9.45 8.76
N GLY A 181 15.03 -8.15 9.03
CA GLY A 181 16.11 -7.67 9.88
C GLY A 181 16.00 -8.19 11.32
N ASN A 182 17.14 -8.29 12.00
CA ASN A 182 17.15 -8.67 13.41
C ASN A 182 16.44 -7.63 14.30
N ASP A 183 15.89 -8.08 15.42
CA ASP A 183 15.06 -7.25 16.31
C ASP A 183 15.83 -6.04 16.87
N LYS A 184 17.14 -6.19 17.15
CA LYS A 184 17.97 -5.09 17.68
C LYS A 184 18.06 -3.93 16.69
N ASP A 185 18.35 -4.21 15.42
CA ASP A 185 18.46 -3.20 14.36
C ASP A 185 17.10 -2.57 14.03
N ARG A 186 16.02 -3.35 14.11
CA ARG A 186 14.66 -2.83 13.91
C ARG A 186 14.29 -1.84 14.99
N TYR A 187 14.53 -2.20 16.26
CA TYR A 187 14.12 -1.39 17.40
C TYR A 187 15.02 -0.17 17.61
N SER A 188 16.30 -0.23 17.22
CA SER A 188 17.19 0.94 17.25
C SER A 188 16.79 2.04 16.27
N ARG A 189 15.90 1.74 15.30
CA ARG A 189 15.32 2.70 14.36
C ARG A 189 14.00 3.31 14.83
N CYS A 190 13.64 3.15 16.11
CA CYS A 190 12.52 3.87 16.69
C CYS A 190 12.85 5.36 16.78
N ILE A 191 12.02 6.20 16.16
CA ILE A 191 12.19 7.66 16.17
C ILE A 191 11.09 8.36 16.96
N ASP A 192 11.40 9.52 17.52
CA ASP A 192 10.40 10.45 18.02
C ASP A 192 9.81 11.23 16.82
N PRO A 193 8.53 11.02 16.48
CA PRO A 193 7.92 11.70 15.35
C PRO A 193 7.86 13.22 15.51
N ARG A 194 7.91 13.77 16.74
CA ARG A 194 7.99 15.22 16.98
C ARG A 194 9.28 15.84 16.47
N GLY A 195 10.33 15.03 16.34
CA GLY A 195 11.59 15.45 15.72
C GLY A 195 11.46 15.76 14.22
N LEU A 196 10.34 15.41 13.57
CA LEU A 196 10.03 15.81 12.19
C LEU A 196 9.53 17.27 12.10
N GLN A 197 9.24 17.92 13.24
CA GLN A 197 8.89 19.34 13.36
C GLN A 197 7.71 19.78 12.47
N ASP A 198 6.68 18.94 12.36
CA ASP A 198 5.47 19.25 11.59
C ASP A 198 4.25 19.38 12.50
N PRO A 199 3.57 20.54 12.52
CA PRO A 199 2.44 20.77 13.41
C PRO A 199 1.24 19.84 13.18
N ALA A 200 1.02 19.36 11.95
CA ALA A 200 -0.09 18.46 11.67
C ALA A 200 0.20 17.06 12.24
N LEU A 201 1.44 16.59 12.12
CA LEU A 201 1.87 15.34 12.75
C LEU A 201 1.82 15.44 14.28
N ASP A 202 2.28 16.54 14.87
CA ASP A 202 2.24 16.79 16.32
C ASP A 202 0.80 16.70 16.86
N GLN A 203 -0.17 17.31 16.16
CA GLN A 203 -1.58 17.20 16.52
C GLN A 203 -2.13 15.78 16.44
N LEU A 204 -1.69 14.95 15.49
CA LEU A 204 -2.09 13.54 15.44
C LEU A 204 -1.56 12.79 16.67
N ILE A 205 -0.30 13.02 17.05
CA ILE A 205 0.32 12.38 18.20
C ILE A 205 -0.38 12.80 19.50
N GLU A 206 -0.68 14.09 19.67
CA GLU A 206 -1.41 14.59 20.83
C GLU A 206 -2.79 13.94 20.99
N LYS A 207 -3.53 13.76 19.89
CA LYS A 207 -4.82 13.05 19.89
C LYS A 207 -4.67 11.60 20.34
N ILE A 208 -3.63 10.91 19.85
CA ILE A 208 -3.35 9.51 20.20
C ILE A 208 -2.99 9.38 21.68
N GLU A 209 -2.11 10.24 22.19
CA GLU A 209 -1.68 10.25 23.60
C GLU A 209 -2.82 10.63 24.54
N THR A 210 -3.63 11.64 24.17
CA THR A 210 -4.83 12.04 24.93
C THR A 210 -5.86 10.92 25.00
N ALA A 211 -5.94 10.12 23.94
CA ALA A 211 -6.74 8.90 23.91
C ALA A 211 -6.12 7.74 24.71
N GLY A 212 -5.05 7.96 25.48
CA GLY A 212 -4.42 6.95 26.33
C GLY A 212 -3.78 5.79 25.55
N LEU A 213 -3.31 6.06 24.33
CA LEU A 213 -2.60 5.10 23.48
C LEU A 213 -1.12 5.45 23.41
N VAL A 214 -0.30 4.42 23.21
CA VAL A 214 1.13 4.54 22.98
C VAL A 214 1.42 4.36 21.50
N LEU A 215 2.12 5.34 20.92
CA LEU A 215 2.67 5.28 19.57
C LEU A 215 4.15 4.90 19.61
N ARG A 216 4.56 4.04 18.68
CA ARG A 216 5.97 3.91 18.26
C ARG A 216 6.04 4.05 16.74
N LEU A 217 6.98 4.86 16.28
CA LEU A 217 7.26 5.06 14.86
C LEU A 217 8.67 4.54 14.57
N PHE A 218 8.80 3.62 13.62
CA PHE A 218 10.08 3.07 13.21
C PHE A 218 10.41 3.52 11.79
N ASP A 219 11.64 3.97 11.58
CA ASP A 219 12.20 4.20 10.26
C ASP A 219 12.53 2.85 9.61
N MET A 220 11.81 2.53 8.54
CA MET A 220 12.02 1.31 7.75
C MET A 220 12.61 1.62 6.37
N MET A 221 13.13 2.83 6.14
CA MET A 221 13.79 3.22 4.89
C MET A 221 14.80 2.15 4.47
N SER A 222 14.59 1.64 3.25
CA SER A 222 15.47 0.66 2.61
C SER A 222 16.57 1.36 1.82
N ASP A 223 17.40 0.57 1.14
CA ASP A 223 18.43 1.06 0.22
C ASP A 223 17.86 1.89 -0.94
N ILE A 224 16.55 1.83 -1.24
CA ILE A 224 15.87 2.69 -2.21
C ILE A 224 15.91 4.18 -1.80
N ALA A 225 16.19 4.48 -0.53
CA ALA A 225 16.36 5.85 -0.04
C ALA A 225 15.13 6.77 -0.21
N ILE A 226 13.93 6.18 -0.24
CA ILE A 226 12.66 6.90 -0.09
C ILE A 226 12.18 6.73 1.36
N PRO A 227 11.85 7.82 2.09
CA PRO A 227 11.35 7.73 3.46
C PRO A 227 10.15 6.79 3.57
N CYS A 228 10.29 5.80 4.45
CA CYS A 228 9.28 4.78 4.74
C CYS A 228 9.21 4.59 6.26
N PHE A 229 8.02 4.68 6.83
CA PHE A 229 7.80 4.47 8.26
C PHE A 229 6.76 3.42 8.53
N THR A 230 6.92 2.71 9.64
CA THR A 230 5.87 1.87 10.23
C THR A 230 5.51 2.42 11.61
N ALA A 231 4.22 2.65 11.82
CA ALA A 231 3.65 3.12 13.08
C ALA A 231 2.91 1.97 13.74
N ILE A 232 3.13 1.75 15.04
CA ILE A 232 2.35 0.81 15.86
C ILE A 232 1.67 1.55 17.02
N LEU A 233 0.41 1.21 17.26
CA LEU A 233 -0.44 1.77 18.31
C LEU A 233 -0.87 0.67 19.28
N ALA A 234 -0.76 0.91 20.58
CA ALA A 234 -1.26 0.02 21.62
C ALA A 234 -1.93 0.80 22.76
N PRO A 235 -2.74 0.14 23.62
CA PRO A 235 -3.18 0.72 24.88
C PRO A 235 -2.01 1.14 25.78
N GLY A 236 -2.22 2.14 26.64
CA GLY A 236 -1.23 2.62 27.60
C GLY A 236 -0.66 1.54 28.54
N GLU A 237 -1.46 0.51 28.82
CA GLU A 237 -1.12 -0.60 29.71
C GLU A 237 -0.20 -1.65 29.07
N ILE A 238 0.28 -1.44 27.83
CA ILE A 238 1.10 -2.39 27.08
C ILE A 238 2.39 -2.82 27.80
N HIS A 239 2.93 -1.96 28.67
CA HIS A 239 4.12 -2.25 29.49
C HIS A 239 3.80 -3.04 30.78
N GLY A 240 2.52 -3.24 31.10
CA GLY A 240 2.06 -3.97 32.29
C GLY A 240 1.80 -5.47 32.07
N ALA A 241 1.29 -6.12 33.11
CA ALA A 241 0.93 -7.55 33.10
C ALA A 241 -0.40 -7.85 32.38
N ALA A 242 -0.99 -6.88 31.70
CA ALA A 242 -2.26 -7.06 31.00
C ALA A 242 -2.11 -8.01 29.80
N ASP A 243 -3.12 -8.87 29.61
CA ASP A 243 -3.28 -9.70 28.43
C ASP A 243 -3.81 -8.86 27.27
N VAL A 244 -2.92 -8.08 26.65
CA VAL A 244 -3.22 -7.33 25.43
C VAL A 244 -3.38 -8.31 24.26
N ARG A 245 -4.50 -8.20 23.55
CA ARG A 245 -4.80 -9.03 22.37
C ARG A 245 -4.21 -8.42 21.10
N PHE A 246 -4.04 -9.26 20.09
CA PHE A 246 -3.52 -8.84 18.78
C PHE A 246 -4.31 -7.66 18.19
N VAL A 247 -5.63 -7.70 18.22
CA VAL A 247 -6.51 -6.65 17.65
C VAL A 247 -6.46 -5.31 18.39
N GLU A 248 -5.91 -5.28 19.61
CA GLU A 248 -5.75 -4.03 20.37
C GLU A 248 -4.48 -3.29 19.97
N VAL A 249 -3.57 -3.97 19.26
CA VAL A 249 -2.35 -3.39 18.69
C VAL A 249 -2.47 -3.32 17.18
N THR A 250 -2.41 -2.10 16.65
CA THR A 250 -2.57 -1.88 15.21
C THR A 250 -1.34 -1.26 14.61
N ALA A 251 -1.15 -1.50 13.32
CA ALA A 251 -0.03 -0.98 12.57
C ALA A 251 -0.51 -0.26 11.31
N GLY A 252 0.33 0.65 10.83
CA GLY A 252 0.16 1.34 9.57
C GLY A 252 1.51 1.69 8.97
N ASN A 253 1.58 1.69 7.65
CA ASN A 253 2.81 1.96 6.92
C ASN A 253 2.66 3.22 6.07
N GLY A 254 3.77 3.84 5.70
CA GLY A 254 3.73 5.01 4.84
C GLY A 254 5.04 5.28 4.15
N ALA A 255 5.00 5.45 2.83
CA ALA A 255 6.13 5.91 2.02
C ALA A 255 5.80 7.21 1.27
N HIS A 256 6.76 8.13 1.23
CA HIS A 256 6.68 9.38 0.45
C HIS A 256 8.06 10.07 0.41
N PRO A 257 8.44 10.79 -0.68
CA PRO A 257 9.71 11.54 -0.72
C PRO A 257 9.88 12.56 0.42
N SER A 258 8.77 13.19 0.83
CA SER A 258 8.69 13.95 2.10
C SER A 258 8.53 13.00 3.30
N PRO A 259 9.47 12.99 4.27
CA PRO A 259 9.40 12.12 5.45
C PRO A 259 8.20 12.43 6.35
N VAL A 260 7.83 13.70 6.49
CA VAL A 260 6.63 14.14 7.22
C VAL A 260 5.37 13.48 6.65
N ARG A 261 5.21 13.53 5.32
CA ARG A 261 4.05 12.88 4.67
C ARG A 261 4.07 11.37 4.84
N ALA A 262 5.23 10.73 4.76
CA ALA A 262 5.38 9.30 5.01
C ALA A 262 4.96 8.93 6.46
N ALA A 263 5.38 9.71 7.45
CA ALA A 263 5.02 9.51 8.85
C ALA A 263 3.53 9.75 9.12
N ILE A 264 2.95 10.85 8.59
CA ILE A 264 1.50 11.10 8.65
C ILE A 264 0.74 9.94 8.04
N ARG A 265 1.21 9.39 6.90
CA ARG A 265 0.57 8.24 6.26
C ARG A 265 0.57 7.00 7.17
N ALA A 266 1.72 6.66 7.75
CA ALA A 266 1.86 5.53 8.66
C ALA A 266 0.97 5.66 9.90
N VAL A 267 0.97 6.84 10.55
CA VAL A 267 0.16 7.10 11.75
C VAL A 267 -1.33 7.03 11.45
N THR A 268 -1.78 7.67 10.37
CA THR A 268 -3.21 7.67 9.98
C THR A 268 -3.69 6.29 9.55
N GLU A 269 -2.84 5.47 8.92
CA GLU A 269 -3.14 4.08 8.60
C GLU A 269 -3.21 3.20 9.86
N ALA A 270 -2.35 3.43 10.85
CA ALA A 270 -2.42 2.70 12.12
C ALA A 270 -3.74 2.97 12.87
N VAL A 271 -4.24 4.21 12.80
CA VAL A 271 -5.57 4.58 13.34
C VAL A 271 -6.70 3.94 12.53
N GLN A 272 -6.62 3.95 11.20
CA GLN A 272 -7.58 3.27 10.33
C GLN A 272 -7.69 1.78 10.69
N SER A 273 -6.55 1.10 10.85
CA SER A 273 -6.48 -0.31 11.23
C SER A 273 -7.21 -0.60 12.55
N ARG A 274 -7.23 0.34 13.52
CA ARG A 274 -8.03 0.20 14.75
C ARG A 274 -9.51 0.16 14.45
N LEU A 275 -9.97 1.08 13.61
CA LEU A 275 -11.37 1.17 13.22
C LEU A 275 -11.82 0.00 12.34
N THR A 276 -10.90 -0.66 11.64
CA THR A 276 -11.16 -1.94 10.98
C THR A 276 -11.65 -2.99 12.00
N TYR A 277 -10.94 -3.16 13.12
CA TYR A 277 -11.32 -4.12 14.17
C TYR A 277 -12.53 -3.65 14.99
N ILE A 278 -12.57 -2.37 15.39
CA ILE A 278 -13.67 -1.84 16.23
C ILE A 278 -15.01 -1.92 15.49
N SER A 279 -15.03 -1.60 14.18
CA SER A 279 -16.28 -1.63 13.42
C SER A 279 -16.79 -3.04 13.14
N GLY A 280 -15.92 -4.05 13.14
CA GLY A 280 -16.27 -5.42 12.79
C GLY A 280 -16.83 -5.59 11.37
N ALA A 281 -16.61 -4.62 10.47
CA ALA A 281 -17.29 -4.55 9.17
C ALA A 281 -16.58 -5.36 8.06
N ARG A 282 -15.45 -5.99 8.34
CA ARG A 282 -14.68 -6.76 7.36
C ARG A 282 -14.95 -8.26 7.47
N ASP A 283 -15.43 -8.84 6.37
CA ASP A 283 -15.75 -10.28 6.29
C ASP A 283 -14.51 -11.19 6.30
N ASP A 284 -13.32 -10.64 6.03
CA ASP A 284 -12.05 -11.37 6.01
C ASP A 284 -11.29 -11.35 7.35
N ILE A 285 -11.92 -10.85 8.43
CA ILE A 285 -11.39 -10.93 9.79
C ILE A 285 -12.18 -11.99 10.57
N LEU A 286 -11.53 -13.12 10.84
CA LEU A 286 -12.16 -14.24 11.53
C LEU A 286 -12.19 -14.04 13.07
N PRO A 287 -13.18 -14.63 13.79
CA PRO A 287 -13.31 -14.51 15.24
C PRO A 287 -12.03 -14.85 16.03
N GLU A 288 -11.26 -15.82 15.57
CA GLU A 288 -10.01 -16.27 16.20
C GLU A 288 -8.98 -15.12 16.31
N THR A 289 -9.03 -14.17 15.37
CA THR A 289 -8.15 -12.99 15.37
C THR A 289 -8.38 -12.13 16.61
N TYR A 290 -9.63 -12.00 17.06
CA TYR A 290 -10.01 -11.21 18.25
C TYR A 290 -9.59 -11.87 19.57
N HIS A 291 -9.26 -13.15 19.54
CA HIS A 291 -8.80 -13.91 20.70
C HIS A 291 -7.29 -14.16 20.68
N ALA A 292 -6.61 -13.89 19.56
CA ALA A 292 -5.19 -14.12 19.41
C ALA A 292 -4.38 -13.27 20.40
N PRO A 293 -3.40 -13.86 21.12
CA PRO A 293 -2.53 -13.10 22.00
C PRO A 293 -1.61 -12.19 21.17
N LEU A 294 -1.20 -11.06 21.73
CA LEU A 294 -0.20 -10.21 21.10
C LEU A 294 1.14 -10.95 20.96
N PRO A 295 1.75 -11.00 19.76
CA PRO A 295 3.08 -11.60 19.59
C PRO A 295 4.13 -10.93 20.46
N LEU A 296 5.04 -11.72 21.05
CA LEU A 296 6.09 -11.22 21.92
C LEU A 296 6.96 -10.17 21.23
N GLN A 297 7.33 -10.37 19.97
CA GLN A 297 8.11 -9.41 19.19
C GLN A 297 7.41 -8.05 19.07
N THR A 298 6.10 -8.03 18.86
CA THR A 298 5.32 -6.79 18.81
C THR A 298 5.27 -6.12 20.18
N ARG A 299 5.13 -6.89 21.26
CA ARG A 299 5.21 -6.36 22.64
C ARG A 299 6.58 -5.74 22.93
N THR A 300 7.66 -6.41 22.56
CA THR A 300 9.04 -5.92 22.75
C THR A 300 9.30 -4.63 21.95
N ALA A 301 8.68 -4.46 20.78
CA ALA A 301 8.81 -3.22 20.02
C ALA A 301 8.38 -1.97 20.81
N PHE A 302 7.41 -2.06 21.73
CA PHE A 302 7.00 -0.94 22.59
C PHE A 302 8.03 -0.59 23.68
N GLN A 303 9.05 -1.42 23.90
CA GLN A 303 10.19 -1.13 24.77
C GLN A 303 11.28 -0.31 24.05
N ALA A 304 11.20 -0.18 22.73
CA ALA A 304 12.11 0.67 21.98
C ALA A 304 12.04 2.11 22.48
N VAL A 305 13.21 2.73 22.68
CA VAL A 305 13.36 4.11 23.12
C VAL A 305 13.40 4.99 21.87
N PRO A 306 12.42 5.90 21.67
CA PRO A 306 12.43 6.82 20.54
C PRO A 306 13.65 7.74 20.57
N ALA A 307 14.42 7.76 19.48
CA ALA A 307 15.52 8.71 19.29
C ALA A 307 15.08 9.88 18.40
N MET A 308 15.74 11.02 18.52
CA MET A 308 15.52 12.10 17.55
C MET A 308 15.96 11.62 16.15
N PRO A 309 15.15 11.85 15.10
CA PRO A 309 15.54 11.51 13.75
C PRO A 309 16.80 12.30 13.35
N ALA A 310 17.57 11.76 12.40
CA ALA A 310 18.66 12.50 11.79
C ALA A 310 18.14 13.83 11.22
N ALA A 311 19.00 14.87 11.21
CA ALA A 311 18.61 16.18 10.71
C ALA A 311 18.01 16.08 9.30
N ILE A 312 16.76 16.49 9.16
CA ILE A 312 16.06 16.47 7.88
C ILE A 312 16.36 17.79 7.17
N ALA A 313 16.89 17.70 5.96
CA ALA A 313 17.05 18.87 5.13
C ALA A 313 15.67 19.53 4.88
N PRO A 314 15.55 20.87 4.94
CA PRO A 314 14.29 21.54 4.63
C PRO A 314 13.80 21.09 3.25
N ALA A 315 12.62 20.47 3.21
CA ALA A 315 12.01 20.06 1.96
C ALA A 315 11.29 21.27 1.36
N PHE A 316 11.72 21.70 0.18
CA PHE A 316 10.95 22.68 -0.60
C PHE A 316 9.68 22.02 -1.14
N PRO A 317 8.58 22.78 -1.31
CA PRO A 317 7.38 22.26 -1.97
C PRO A 317 7.73 21.75 -3.37
N GLN A 318 7.52 20.45 -3.59
CA GLN A 318 7.76 19.80 -4.88
C GLN A 318 6.44 19.51 -5.59
N SER A 319 6.45 19.66 -6.92
CA SER A 319 5.34 19.26 -7.77
C SER A 319 5.19 17.73 -7.82
N LEU A 320 4.04 17.25 -8.28
CA LEU A 320 3.79 15.83 -8.49
C LEU A 320 4.85 15.21 -9.41
N SER A 321 5.14 15.85 -10.54
CA SER A 321 6.15 15.40 -11.49
C SER A 321 7.55 15.37 -10.91
N GLN A 322 7.90 16.31 -10.02
CA GLN A 322 9.19 16.29 -9.31
C GLN A 322 9.29 15.10 -8.35
N HIS A 323 8.24 14.80 -7.59
CA HIS A 323 8.20 13.61 -6.74
C HIS A 323 8.30 12.32 -7.55
N LEU A 324 7.58 12.23 -8.67
CA LEU A 324 7.65 11.06 -9.56
C LEU A 324 9.05 10.88 -10.15
N HIS A 325 9.65 11.96 -10.65
CA HIS A 325 11.00 11.92 -11.21
C HIS A 325 12.03 11.51 -10.15
N HIS A 326 11.95 12.07 -8.94
CA HIS A 326 12.82 11.69 -7.83
C HIS A 326 12.67 10.20 -7.46
N THR A 327 11.43 9.72 -7.37
CA THR A 327 11.14 8.32 -7.01
C THR A 327 11.65 7.34 -8.07
N LEU A 328 11.45 7.64 -9.36
CA LEU A 328 12.00 6.85 -10.46
C LEU A 328 13.54 6.91 -10.50
N GLY A 329 14.12 8.07 -10.18
CA GLY A 329 15.57 8.25 -10.04
C GLY A 329 16.16 7.35 -8.96
N ALA A 330 15.53 7.31 -7.79
CA ALA A 330 15.94 6.47 -6.66
C ALA A 330 15.91 4.97 -7.00
N LEU A 331 14.86 4.51 -7.71
CA LEU A 331 14.79 3.13 -8.23
C LEU A 331 15.90 2.84 -9.25
N ARG A 332 16.20 3.78 -10.15
CA ARG A 332 17.27 3.64 -11.15
C ARG A 332 18.66 3.57 -10.49
N GLU A 333 18.92 4.40 -9.48
CA GLU A 333 20.19 4.39 -8.73
C GLU A 333 20.46 3.06 -8.05
N LYS A 334 19.39 2.32 -7.67
CA LYS A 334 19.47 0.99 -7.07
C LYS A 334 19.35 -0.15 -8.08
N GLN A 335 19.52 0.16 -9.37
CA GLN A 335 19.51 -0.83 -10.45
C GLN A 335 18.23 -1.67 -10.44
N ILE A 336 17.09 -1.04 -10.12
CA ILE A 336 15.79 -1.69 -10.29
C ILE A 336 15.46 -1.66 -11.78
N ASP A 337 15.45 -2.84 -12.41
CA ASP A 337 15.46 -2.97 -13.87
C ASP A 337 14.17 -2.53 -14.57
N LYS A 338 13.01 -2.67 -13.90
CA LYS A 338 11.70 -2.50 -14.52
C LYS A 338 10.69 -1.87 -13.55
N VAL A 339 10.07 -0.78 -13.99
CA VAL A 339 8.89 -0.19 -13.34
C VAL A 339 7.77 -0.14 -14.37
N ILE A 340 6.86 -1.10 -14.30
CA ILE A 340 5.82 -1.29 -15.31
C ILE A 340 4.51 -0.68 -14.81
N VAL A 341 3.89 0.18 -15.61
CA VAL A 341 2.52 0.65 -15.40
C VAL A 341 1.57 -0.02 -16.39
N LEU A 342 0.44 -0.50 -15.89
CA LEU A 342 -0.75 -0.79 -16.69
C LEU A 342 -1.88 0.13 -16.25
N ALA A 343 -2.38 0.97 -17.15
CA ALA A 343 -3.60 1.74 -16.93
C ALA A 343 -4.81 0.81 -17.03
N LEU A 344 -5.72 0.89 -16.05
CA LEU A 344 -6.89 0.00 -15.94
C LEU A 344 -8.22 0.70 -16.18
N SER A 345 -8.28 2.01 -15.92
CA SER A 345 -9.50 2.82 -16.08
C SER A 345 -9.70 3.27 -17.52
N ASP A 346 -10.96 3.42 -17.92
CA ASP A 346 -11.32 4.14 -19.14
C ASP A 346 -10.80 5.59 -19.05
N PRO A 347 -10.05 6.11 -20.04
CA PRO A 347 -9.59 7.49 -20.07
C PRO A 347 -10.70 8.56 -20.02
N ALA A 348 -11.95 8.21 -20.31
CA ALA A 348 -13.10 9.10 -20.20
C ALA A 348 -13.56 9.36 -18.75
N LEU A 349 -13.11 8.55 -17.79
CA LEU A 349 -13.45 8.73 -16.38
C LEU A 349 -12.72 9.95 -15.78
N PRO A 350 -13.29 10.63 -14.77
CA PRO A 350 -12.67 11.80 -14.15
C PRO A 350 -11.55 11.44 -13.14
N PHE A 351 -11.11 10.19 -13.14
CA PHE A 351 -10.05 9.64 -12.31
C PHE A 351 -9.31 8.55 -13.10
N SER A 352 -8.08 8.24 -12.69
CA SER A 352 -7.27 7.19 -13.29
C SER A 352 -7.01 6.08 -12.27
N VAL A 353 -7.02 4.83 -12.74
CA VAL A 353 -6.62 3.66 -11.96
C VAL A 353 -5.49 2.96 -12.70
N THR A 354 -4.42 2.63 -11.97
CA THR A 354 -3.27 1.91 -12.51
C THR A 354 -2.90 0.73 -11.64
N LYS A 355 -2.24 -0.25 -12.27
CA LYS A 355 -1.49 -1.29 -11.57
C LYS A 355 -0.01 -1.13 -11.87
N ILE A 356 0.79 -1.02 -10.82
CA ILE A 356 2.24 -0.88 -10.87
C ILE A 356 2.89 -2.23 -10.53
N PHE A 357 3.74 -2.70 -11.44
CA PHE A 357 4.55 -3.89 -11.25
C PHE A 357 6.02 -3.50 -11.20
N ILE A 358 6.69 -3.89 -10.11
CA ILE A 358 8.13 -3.74 -9.94
C ILE A 358 8.66 -5.11 -9.51
N PRO A 359 8.95 -6.02 -10.47
CA PRO A 359 9.23 -7.43 -10.18
C PRO A 359 10.40 -7.66 -9.23
N ALA A 360 11.38 -6.75 -9.23
CA ALA A 360 12.56 -6.80 -8.38
C ALA A 360 12.27 -6.47 -6.90
N LEU A 361 11.19 -5.75 -6.61
CA LEU A 361 10.80 -5.38 -5.24
C LEU A 361 10.06 -6.50 -4.54
N GLU A 362 10.26 -6.61 -3.23
CA GLU A 362 9.55 -7.59 -2.41
C GLU A 362 8.05 -7.30 -2.38
N ASN A 363 7.28 -8.37 -2.16
CA ASN A 363 5.84 -8.30 -2.03
C ASN A 363 5.45 -8.79 -0.62
N PRO A 364 4.37 -8.28 -0.02
CA PRO A 364 3.99 -8.66 1.34
C PRO A 364 3.62 -10.14 1.44
N PRO A 365 3.51 -10.73 2.64
CA PRO A 365 3.11 -12.12 2.80
C PRO A 365 1.83 -12.47 2.03
N GLY A 366 1.81 -13.59 1.32
CA GLY A 366 0.68 -13.98 0.48
C GLY A 366 0.83 -15.35 -0.16
N GLY A 367 -0.20 -15.77 -0.89
CA GLY A 367 -0.32 -17.08 -1.54
C GLY A 367 0.50 -17.21 -2.83
N ARG A 368 1.74 -16.72 -2.87
CA ARG A 368 2.65 -16.85 -4.01
C ARG A 368 3.40 -18.19 -3.98
N ALA A 369 3.77 -18.70 -5.15
CA ALA A 369 4.69 -19.82 -5.29
C ALA A 369 6.09 -19.48 -4.74
N ARG A 370 6.50 -18.21 -4.92
CA ARG A 370 7.77 -17.67 -4.43
C ARG A 370 7.49 -16.65 -3.34
N ARG A 371 7.82 -17.01 -2.10
CA ARG A 371 7.55 -16.15 -0.93
C ARG A 371 8.42 -14.91 -0.92
N PHE A 372 9.73 -15.09 -1.11
CA PHE A 372 10.75 -14.04 -1.07
C PHE A 372 11.39 -13.88 -2.45
N GLY A 373 11.70 -12.63 -2.81
CA GLY A 373 12.54 -12.27 -3.94
C GLY A 373 14.01 -12.14 -3.55
N ASN A 374 14.80 -11.63 -4.49
CA ASN A 374 16.26 -11.54 -4.33
C ASN A 374 16.69 -10.55 -3.25
N ARG A 375 15.93 -9.47 -3.02
CA ARG A 375 16.27 -8.44 -2.02
C ARG A 375 16.12 -9.00 -0.61
N ALA A 376 15.03 -9.72 -0.33
CA ALA A 376 14.79 -10.41 0.93
C ALA A 376 15.83 -11.50 1.21
N VAL A 377 16.16 -12.33 0.21
CA VAL A 377 17.20 -13.37 0.33
C VAL A 377 18.56 -12.73 0.61
N SER A 378 18.91 -11.67 -0.11
CA SER A 378 20.17 -10.95 0.10
C SER A 378 20.24 -10.34 1.50
N LYS A 379 19.14 -9.74 1.98
CA LYS A 379 19.04 -9.18 3.33
C LYS A 379 19.23 -10.25 4.40
N ALA A 380 18.58 -11.41 4.26
CA ALA A 380 18.67 -12.51 5.21
C ALA A 380 20.08 -13.15 5.29
N ILE A 381 20.86 -13.09 4.22
CA ILE A 381 22.25 -13.59 4.21
C ILE A 381 23.21 -12.59 4.88
N MET A 382 22.92 -11.29 4.80
CA MET A 382 23.77 -10.22 5.34
C MET A 382 23.43 -9.82 6.78
N SER A 383 22.22 -10.14 7.26
CA SER A 383 21.73 -9.91 8.63
C SER A 383 22.16 -11.01 9.58
#